data_AF-A0A534MIL4-F1
#
_entry.id   AF-A0A534MIL4-F1
#
_cell.length_a   1.000
_cell.length_b   1.000
_cell.length_c   1.000
_cell.angle_alpha   90.00
_cell.angle_beta   90.00
_cell.angle_gamma   90.00
#
_symmetry.space_group_name_H-M   'P 1'
#
loop_
_entity.id
_entity.type
_entity.pdbx_description
1 polymer ?
#
loop_
_entity_poly.entity_id
_entity_poly.type
_entity_poly.pdbx_seq_one_letter_code
_entity_poly.pdbx_strand_id
1 'polypeptide(L)'
;DRDADGTFHIGSKDCRNRLEMGRAVCETFRLPETLLKPIRLADLPLKAPRPLRSCLATARIERVLKIRVPTFADSLAHMRDHEPTAGENRTPKR
;
A
#
# COMPACT_ATOMS: atom_id res chain seq x y z
N ASP A 1 -7.13 -24.15 -18.48
CA ASP A 1 -5.80 -23.52 -18.52
C ASP A 1 -5.17 -23.71 -17.16
N ARG A 2 -4.16 -24.59 -17.03
CA ARG A 2 -3.64 -25.05 -15.72
C ARG A 2 -2.80 -23.98 -15.01
N ASP A 3 -2.32 -22.97 -15.75
CA ASP A 3 -1.46 -21.92 -15.20
C ASP A 3 -2.24 -20.89 -14.37
N ALA A 4 -3.56 -20.81 -14.59
CA ALA A 4 -4.50 -19.95 -13.86
C ALA A 4 -4.90 -20.52 -12.48
N ASP A 5 -4.51 -21.74 -12.15
CA ASP A 5 -4.85 -22.40 -10.90
C ASP A 5 -3.76 -22.17 -9.81
N GLY A 6 -4.17 -22.26 -8.54
CA GLY A 6 -3.29 -22.18 -7.37
C GLY A 6 -3.16 -20.78 -6.75
N THR A 7 -2.08 -20.55 -6.00
CA THR A 7 -1.93 -19.36 -5.15
C THR A 7 -1.21 -18.22 -5.86
N PHE A 8 -1.82 -17.04 -5.88
CA PHE A 8 -1.21 -15.82 -6.39
C PHE A 8 -0.95 -14.82 -5.27
N HIS A 9 0.20 -14.17 -5.36
CA HIS A 9 0.51 -12.98 -4.59
C HIS A 9 -0.12 -11.76 -5.24
N ILE A 10 -0.86 -10.97 -4.46
CA ILE A 10 -1.41 -9.68 -4.89
C ILE A 10 -1.12 -8.63 -3.82
N GLY A 11 -0.61 -7.49 -4.27
CA GLY A 11 -0.18 -6.35 -3.48
C GLY A 11 0.31 -5.26 -4.43
N SER A 12 1.00 -4.24 -3.92
CA SER A 12 1.68 -3.27 -4.80
C SER A 12 2.83 -3.94 -5.55
N LYS A 13 3.05 -3.52 -6.80
CA LYS A 13 4.11 -4.04 -7.67
C LYS A 13 5.52 -3.79 -7.12
N ASP A 14 5.67 -2.70 -6.39
CA ASP A 14 6.94 -2.24 -5.85
C ASP A 14 7.05 -2.49 -4.34
N CYS A 15 8.29 -2.58 -3.87
CA CYS A 15 8.61 -2.90 -2.48
C CYS A 15 9.09 -1.64 -1.76
N ARG A 16 8.34 -1.20 -0.73
CA ARG A 16 8.63 0.00 0.05
C ARG A 16 8.65 -0.31 1.54
N ASN A 17 9.49 0.38 2.30
CA ASN A 17 9.44 0.39 3.75
C ASN A 17 8.33 1.34 4.26
N ARG A 18 8.00 1.27 5.56
CA ARG A 18 6.90 2.05 6.14
C ARG A 18 7.10 3.56 6.07
N LEU A 19 8.35 4.03 6.16
CA LEU A 19 8.65 5.47 6.07
C LEU A 19 8.45 5.97 4.64
N GLU A 20 8.90 5.21 3.64
CA GLU A 20 8.68 5.51 2.22
C GLU A 20 7.18 5.53 1.87
N MET A 21 6.41 4.57 2.40
CA MET A 21 4.96 4.57 2.26
C MET A 21 4.34 5.83 2.90
N GLY A 22 4.76 6.20 4.11
CA GLY A 22 4.29 7.41 4.78
C GLY A 22 4.59 8.69 4.00
N ARG A 23 5.79 8.82 3.43
CA ARG A 23 6.16 9.94 2.57
C ARG A 23 5.30 10.02 1.32
N ALA A 24 5.05 8.89 0.65
CA ALA A 24 4.18 8.84 -0.52
C ALA A 24 2.74 9.27 -0.20
N VAL A 25 2.24 8.96 1.00
CA VAL A 25 0.94 9.48 1.48
C VAL A 25 0.99 11.00 1.67
N CYS A 26 2.01 11.52 2.36
CA CYS A 26 2.17 12.96 2.54
C CYS A 26 2.21 13.71 1.19
N GLU A 27 2.99 13.20 0.24
CA GLU A 27 3.10 13.76 -1.10
C GLU A 27 1.74 13.73 -1.84
N THR A 28 1.08 12.57 -1.89
CA THR A 28 -0.16 12.40 -2.68
C THR A 28 -1.30 13.27 -2.17
N PHE A 29 -1.45 13.36 -0.85
CA PHE A 29 -2.54 14.08 -0.19
C PHE A 29 -2.14 15.49 0.29
N ARG A 30 -0.95 15.97 -0.09
CA ARG A 30 -0.41 17.29 0.30
C ARG A 30 -0.42 17.52 1.81
N LEU A 31 -0.08 16.49 2.58
CA LEU A 31 0.02 16.58 4.04
C LEU A 31 1.45 17.01 4.44
N PRO A 32 1.61 17.73 5.56
CA PRO A 32 2.92 18.07 6.06
C PRO A 32 3.76 16.82 6.37
N GLU A 33 5.00 16.74 5.86
CA GLU A 33 5.92 15.65 6.20
C GLU A 33 6.32 15.64 7.68
N THR A 34 6.13 16.75 8.39
CA THR A 34 6.36 16.87 9.85
C THR A 34 5.46 15.94 10.68
N LEU A 35 4.42 15.36 10.07
CA LEU A 35 3.60 14.30 10.66
C LEU A 35 4.37 12.97 10.81
N LEU A 36 5.43 12.76 10.02
CA LEU A 36 6.21 11.53 10.02
C LEU A 36 7.32 11.59 11.08
N LYS A 37 7.42 10.54 11.89
CA LYS A 37 8.49 10.33 12.86
C LYS A 37 9.21 9.01 12.57
N PRO A 38 10.36 9.05 11.88
CA PRO A 38 11.14 7.86 11.60
C PRO A 38 11.59 7.17 12.88
N ILE A 39 11.41 5.85 12.95
CA ILE A 39 11.86 5.01 14.07
C ILE A 39 12.40 3.70 13.54
N ARG A 40 13.24 3.00 14.32
CA ARG A 40 13.68 1.65 13.97
C ARG A 40 12.72 0.64 14.56
N LEU A 41 12.44 -0.42 13.80
CA LEU A 41 11.59 -1.52 14.28
C LEU A 41 12.15 -2.17 15.56
N ALA A 42 13.47 -2.23 15.69
CA ALA A 42 14.15 -2.79 16.86
C ALA A 42 13.90 -2.02 18.16
N ASP A 43 13.51 -0.74 18.06
CA ASP A 43 13.23 0.11 19.22
C ASP A 43 11.79 -0.03 19.73
N LEU A 44 10.95 -0.84 19.06
CA LEU A 44 9.54 -1.00 19.40
C LEU A 44 9.30 -2.24 20.26
N PRO A 45 8.53 -2.14 21.38
CA PRO A 45 8.20 -3.27 22.24
C PRO A 45 7.05 -4.11 21.66
N LEU A 46 7.22 -4.63 20.43
CA LEU A 46 6.20 -5.44 19.76
C LEU A 46 6.25 -6.88 20.27
N LYS A 47 5.13 -7.37 20.80
CA LYS A 47 4.99 -8.77 21.27
C LYS A 47 5.24 -9.80 20.16
N ALA A 48 4.83 -9.50 18.93
CA ALA A 48 4.96 -10.40 17.80
C ALA A 48 6.03 -9.89 16.83
N PRO A 49 6.90 -10.79 16.32
CA PRO A 49 7.93 -10.41 15.35
C PRO A 49 7.27 -9.81 14.11
N ARG A 50 7.94 -8.81 13.52
CA ARG A 50 7.53 -8.21 12.27
C ARG A 50 8.63 -8.45 11.24
N PRO A 51 8.31 -9.00 10.07
CA PRO A 51 9.29 -9.14 9.01
C PRO A 51 9.82 -7.76 8.60
N LEU A 52 11.12 -7.68 8.34
CA LEU A 52 11.76 -6.44 7.87
C LEU A 52 11.31 -6.08 6.45
N ARG A 53 10.94 -7.09 5.65
CA ARG A 53 10.43 -6.95 4.29
C ARG A 53 9.23 -7.87 4.13
N SER A 54 8.08 -7.29 3.81
CA SER A 54 6.79 -8.01 3.63
C SER A 54 6.17 -7.74 2.26
N CYS A 55 7.02 -7.42 1.27
CA CYS A 55 6.62 -7.23 -0.11
C CYS A 55 6.29 -8.56 -0.78
N LEU A 56 5.34 -8.55 -1.72
CA LEU A 56 4.87 -9.76 -2.39
C LEU A 56 5.30 -9.75 -3.87
N ALA A 57 5.74 -10.89 -4.39
CA ALA A 57 6.16 -11.02 -5.79
C ALA A 57 4.95 -11.19 -6.72
N THR A 58 4.59 -10.16 -7.48
CA THR A 58 3.36 -10.11 -8.29
C THR A 58 3.57 -10.49 -9.77
N ALA A 59 4.80 -10.79 -10.20
CA ALA A 59 5.10 -11.10 -11.59
C ALA A 59 4.31 -12.31 -12.14
N ARG A 60 3.97 -13.29 -11.28
CA ARG A 60 3.16 -14.45 -11.66
C ARG A 60 1.75 -14.03 -12.08
N ILE A 61 1.07 -13.21 -11.26
CA ILE A 61 -0.32 -12.81 -11.54
C ILE A 61 -0.41 -11.88 -12.76
N GLU A 62 0.54 -10.97 -12.95
CA GLU A 62 0.62 -10.13 -14.16
C GLU A 62 0.76 -10.99 -15.43
N ARG A 63 1.63 -12.00 -15.39
CA ARG A 63 1.89 -12.87 -16.55
C ARG A 63 0.71 -13.77 -16.89
N VAL A 64 0.09 -14.37 -15.87
CA VAL A 64 -0.98 -15.37 -16.04
C VAL A 64 -2.30 -14.69 -16.41
N LEU A 65 -2.71 -13.66 -15.67
CA LEU A 65 -3.99 -12.99 -15.89
C LEU A 65 -3.92 -11.84 -16.91
N LYS A 66 -2.72 -11.53 -17.45
CA LYS A 66 -2.47 -10.42 -18.37
C LYS A 66 -2.95 -9.06 -17.83
N ILE A 67 -2.91 -8.90 -16.52
CA ILE A 67 -3.23 -7.64 -15.83
C ILE A 67 -1.96 -6.84 -15.52
N ARG A 68 -2.11 -5.54 -15.33
CA ARG A 68 -1.09 -4.70 -14.69
C ARG A 68 -1.39 -4.61 -13.19
N VAL A 69 -0.40 -4.93 -12.36
CA VAL A 69 -0.49 -4.65 -10.93
C VAL A 69 -0.02 -3.22 -10.65
N PRO A 70 -0.79 -2.40 -9.92
CA PRO A 70 -0.42 -1.01 -9.64
C PRO A 70 0.78 -0.92 -8.70
N THR A 71 1.57 0.14 -8.83
CA THR A 71 2.51 0.53 -7.76
C THR A 71 1.76 1.09 -6.56
N PHE A 72 2.42 1.22 -5.41
CA PHE A 72 1.82 1.88 -4.25
C PHE A 72 1.41 3.32 -4.56
N ALA A 73 2.22 4.05 -5.35
CA ALA A 73 1.89 5.40 -5.79
C ALA A 73 0.67 5.46 -6.72
N ASP A 74 0.57 4.53 -7.69
CA ASP A 74 -0.62 4.41 -8.57
C ASP A 74 -1.88 4.22 -7.71
N SER A 75 -1.81 3.38 -6.68
CA SER A 75 -2.92 3.15 -5.76
C SER A 75 -3.30 4.39 -4.95
N LEU A 76 -2.34 5.16 -4.43
CA LEU A 76 -2.64 6.40 -3.71
C LEU A 76 -3.25 7.46 -4.62
N ALA A 77 -2.76 7.61 -5.85
CA ALA A 77 -3.33 8.54 -6.83
C ALA A 77 -4.80 8.17 -7.11
N HIS A 78 -5.08 6.89 -7.36
CA HIS A 78 -6.44 6.39 -7.54
C HIS A 78 -7.32 6.67 -6.30
N MET A 79 -6.80 6.47 -5.09
CA MET A 79 -7.54 6.78 -3.85
C MET A 79 -7.89 8.27 -3.78
N ARG A 80 -6.92 9.15 -4.04
CA ARG A 80 -7.12 10.60 -4.02
C ARG A 80 -8.17 11.04 -5.03
N ASP A 81 -8.15 10.49 -6.24
CA ASP A 81 -9.09 10.84 -7.29
C ASP A 81 -10.54 10.40 -6.96
N HIS A 82 -10.72 9.51 -5.97
CA HIS A 82 -12.01 9.04 -5.45
C HIS A 82 -12.26 9.47 -3.99
N GLU A 83 -11.47 10.40 -3.45
CA GLU A 83 -11.77 10.98 -2.14
C GLU A 83 -13.11 11.71 -2.21
N PRO A 84 -14.09 11.40 -1.33
CA PRO A 84 -15.33 12.15 -1.30
C PRO A 84 -15.03 13.61 -0.96
N THR A 85 -15.62 14.52 -1.71
CA THR A 85 -15.44 15.96 -1.45
C THR A 85 -16.06 16.32 -0.10
N ALA A 86 -15.47 17.30 0.59
CA ALA A 86 -16.01 17.80 1.84
C ALA A 86 -17.44 18.35 1.61
N GLY A 87 -18.45 17.57 1.97
CA GLY A 87 -19.87 17.86 1.72
C GLY A 87 -20.71 16.64 1.37
N GLU A 88 -20.09 15.57 0.84
CA GLU A 88 -20.79 14.32 0.53
C GLU A 88 -20.78 13.37 1.74
N ASN A 89 -21.79 13.53 2.59
CA ASN A 89 -22.24 12.62 3.66
C ASN A 89 -21.32 11.43 4.03
N ARG A 90 -20.46 11.62 5.04
CA ARG A 90 -20.03 10.49 5.89
C ARG A 90 -21.17 10.14 6.83
N THR A 91 -22.05 9.22 6.44
CA THR A 91 -22.91 8.55 7.43
C THR A 91 -21.98 7.86 8.43
N PRO A 92 -22.08 8.12 9.74
CA PRO A 92 -21.24 7.44 10.72
C PRO A 92 -21.47 5.93 10.62
N LYS A 93 -20.40 5.17 10.44
CA LYS A 93 -20.46 3.71 10.58
C LYS A 93 -20.88 3.41 12.02
N ARG A 94 -22.04 2.75 12.17
CA ARG A 94 -22.57 2.28 13.45
C ARG A 94 -21.62 1.29 14.11
#